data_AF-A0A4R9PS65-F1
#
_entry.id   AF-A0A4R9PS65-F1
#
_cell.length_a   1.000
_cell.length_b   1.000
_cell.length_c   1.000
_cell.angle_alpha   90.00
_cell.angle_beta   90.00
_cell.angle_gamma   90.00
#
_symmetry.space_group_name_H-M   'P 1'
#
loop_
_entity.id
_entity.type
_entity.pdbx_description
1 polymer ?
#
loop_
_entity_poly.entity_id
_entity_poly.type
_entity_poly.pdbx_seq_one_letter_code
_entity_poly.pdbx_strand_id
1 'polypeptide(L)'
;LGLVKLGLLGSNTGIVLGHSIGAIGYVVVIVSATLANFDRRLEDAAKSMRAGPFQTFRRVTLPLVRPGIIGGAVFAFLHSFDEVVITSLIGGLSIRTLPLKMWENIRHQIDPTIA
;
A
#
# COMPACT_ATOMS: atom_id res chain seq x y z
N LEU A 1 -11.23 -14.33 -15.53
CA LEU A 1 -11.93 -13.82 -16.74
C LEU A 1 -12.18 -12.30 -16.73
N GLY A 2 -12.49 -11.67 -15.58
CA GLY A 2 -12.76 -10.22 -15.51
C GLY A 2 -11.57 -9.29 -15.82
N LEU A 3 -10.40 -9.53 -15.22
CA LEU A 3 -9.20 -8.70 -15.46
C LEU A 3 -8.69 -8.76 -16.91
N VAL A 4 -8.87 -9.91 -17.57
CA VAL A 4 -8.57 -10.10 -19.00
C VAL A 4 -9.45 -9.17 -19.84
N LYS A 5 -10.76 -9.17 -19.57
CA LYS A 5 -11.74 -8.34 -20.29
C LYS A 5 -11.52 -6.84 -20.09
N LEU A 6 -10.96 -6.45 -18.94
CA LEU A 6 -10.63 -5.07 -18.61
C LEU A 6 -9.24 -4.64 -19.11
N GLY A 7 -8.47 -5.53 -19.75
CA GLY A 7 -7.12 -5.22 -20.23
C GLY A 7 -6.09 -4.95 -19.13
N LEU A 8 -6.36 -5.42 -17.90
CA LEU A 8 -5.51 -5.13 -16.73
C LEU A 8 -4.36 -6.13 -16.55
N LEU A 9 -4.45 -7.31 -17.16
CA LEU A 9 -3.35 -8.28 -17.15
C LEU A 9 -2.16 -7.77 -17.95
N GLY A 10 -0.95 -7.94 -17.42
CA GLY A 10 0.29 -7.46 -18.02
C GLY A 10 0.45 -5.94 -18.02
N SER A 11 -0.42 -5.21 -17.32
CA SER A 11 -0.39 -3.74 -17.24
C SER A 11 0.13 -3.24 -15.90
N ASN A 12 0.83 -2.09 -15.90
CA ASN A 12 1.29 -1.45 -14.66
C ASN A 12 0.10 -1.09 -13.76
N THR A 13 -1.02 -0.65 -14.33
CA THR A 13 -2.23 -0.29 -13.58
C THR A 13 -2.84 -1.51 -12.88
N GLY A 14 -2.89 -2.67 -13.53
CA GLY A 14 -3.38 -3.90 -12.91
C GLY A 14 -2.53 -4.33 -11.71
N ILE A 15 -1.20 -4.19 -11.82
CA ILE A 15 -0.28 -4.48 -10.71
C ILE A 15 -0.48 -3.48 -9.57
N VAL A 16 -0.52 -2.18 -9.85
CA VAL A 16 -0.74 -1.14 -8.82
C VAL A 16 -2.04 -1.41 -8.06
N LEU A 17 -3.13 -1.74 -8.76
CA LEU A 17 -4.40 -2.07 -8.13
C LEU A 17 -4.30 -3.35 -7.28
N GLY A 18 -3.66 -4.40 -7.80
CA GLY A 18 -3.45 -5.64 -7.06
C GLY A 18 -2.69 -5.43 -5.74
N HIS A 19 -1.60 -4.67 -5.78
CA HIS A 19 -0.78 -4.36 -4.61
C HIS A 19 -1.51 -3.44 -3.63
N SER A 20 -2.29 -2.48 -4.15
CA SER A 20 -3.03 -1.52 -3.33
C SER A 20 -4.05 -2.20 -2.40
N ILE A 21 -4.66 -3.30 -2.84
CA ILE A 21 -5.66 -4.04 -2.05
C ILE A 21 -5.08 -4.57 -0.74
N GLY A 22 -3.85 -5.09 -0.76
CA GLY A 22 -3.16 -5.53 0.45
C GLY A 22 -2.58 -4.34 1.23
N ALA A 23 -1.92 -3.43 0.52
CA ALA A 23 -1.24 -2.28 1.11
C ALA A 23 -2.17 -1.36 1.92
N ILE A 24 -3.43 -1.17 1.50
CA ILE A 24 -4.38 -0.31 2.20
C ILE A 24 -4.67 -0.80 3.63
N GLY A 25 -4.67 -2.12 3.86
CA GLY A 25 -4.90 -2.70 5.19
C GLY A 25 -3.82 -2.25 6.19
N TYR A 26 -2.55 -2.29 5.77
CA TYR A 26 -1.43 -1.82 6.58
C TYR A 26 -1.55 -0.33 6.93
N VAL A 27 -1.86 0.51 5.94
CA VAL A 27 -2.06 1.96 6.16
C VAL A 27 -3.19 2.21 7.15
N VAL A 28 -4.34 1.55 6.95
CA VAL A 28 -5.52 1.74 7.80
C VAL A 28 -5.23 1.36 9.25
N VAL A 29 -4.59 0.21 9.49
CA VAL A 29 -4.27 -0.24 10.86
C VAL A 29 -3.33 0.76 11.55
N ILE A 30 -2.25 1.16 10.88
CA ILE A 30 -1.23 2.03 11.48
C ILE A 30 -1.79 3.44 11.73
N VAL A 31 -2.50 4.02 10.76
CA VAL A 31 -3.09 5.35 10.90
C VAL A 31 -4.19 5.35 11.96
N SER A 32 -5.01 4.29 12.05
CA SER A 32 -6.04 4.16 13.09
C SER A 32 -5.43 4.06 14.48
N ALA A 33 -4.37 3.28 14.66
CA ALA A 33 -3.63 3.19 15.93
C ALA A 33 -3.02 4.55 16.32
N THR A 34 -2.54 5.31 15.34
CA THR A 34 -1.99 6.65 15.56
C THR A 34 -3.10 7.62 16.00
N LEU A 35 -4.24 7.61 15.30
CA LEU A 35 -5.43 8.41 15.65
C LEU A 35 -5.97 8.08 17.05
N ALA A 36 -6.00 6.81 17.42
CA ALA A 36 -6.50 6.36 18.73
C ALA A 36 -5.67 6.90 19.91
N ASN A 37 -4.39 7.20 19.69
CA ASN A 37 -3.48 7.72 20.71
C ASN A 37 -3.44 9.25 20.79
N PHE A 38 -4.06 9.97 19.86
CA PHE A 38 -4.04 11.44 19.86
C PHE A 38 -5.17 12.05 20.69
N ASP A 39 -4.87 13.19 21.32
CA ASP A 39 -5.85 13.93 22.12
C ASP A 39 -6.89 14.64 21.23
N ARG A 40 -8.12 14.14 21.27
CA ARG A 40 -9.27 14.71 20.53
C ARG A 40 -9.63 16.12 20.99
N ARG A 41 -9.18 16.55 22.18
CA ARG A 41 -9.40 17.92 22.69
C ARG A 41 -8.82 18.99 21.77
N LEU A 42 -7.77 18.69 21.00
CA LEU A 42 -7.19 19.62 20.04
C LEU A 42 -8.16 19.96 18.90
N GLU A 43 -8.97 19.00 18.46
CA GLU A 43 -10.01 19.24 17.45
C GLU A 43 -11.17 20.04 18.02
N ASP A 44 -11.56 19.76 19.26
CA ASP A 44 -12.65 20.48 19.94
C ASP A 44 -12.26 21.93 20.25
N ALA A 45 -11.00 22.19 20.60
CA ALA A 45 -10.47 23.54 20.75
C ALA A 45 -10.51 24.32 19.43
N ALA A 46 -10.15 23.69 18.31
CA ALA A 46 -10.24 24.32 17.00
C ALA A 46 -11.69 24.67 16.62
N LYS A 47 -12.64 23.75 16.86
CA LYS A 47 -14.08 24.00 16.62
C LYS A 47 -14.60 25.14 17.51
N SER A 48 -14.13 25.23 18.75
CA SER A 48 -14.50 26.32 19.68
C SER A 48 -14.04 27.70 19.17
N MET A 49 -12.95 27.75 18.39
CA MET A 49 -12.49 28.95 17.68
C MET A 49 -13.20 29.18 16.32
N ARG A 50 -14.36 28.55 16.09
CA ARG A 50 -15.11 28.59 14.82
C ARG A 50 -14.35 28.05 13.60
N ALA A 51 -13.33 27.20 13.79
CA ALA A 51 -12.72 26.51 12.66
C ALA A 51 -13.69 25.48 12.07
N GLY A 52 -13.93 25.54 10.76
CA GLY A 52 -14.75 24.57 10.05
C GLY A 52 -14.07 23.18 9.94
N PRO A 53 -14.83 22.11 9.63
CA PRO A 53 -14.30 20.73 9.59
C PRO A 53 -13.05 20.55 8.73
N PHE A 54 -13.05 21.14 7.53
CA PHE A 54 -11.90 21.08 6.62
C PHE A 54 -10.67 21.81 7.18
N GLN A 55 -10.88 22.95 7.86
CA GLN A 55 -9.79 23.70 8.48
C GLN A 55 -9.20 22.95 9.69
N THR A 56 -10.06 22.37 10.54
CA THR A 56 -9.64 21.52 11.66
C THR A 56 -8.87 20.31 11.17
N PHE A 57 -9.38 19.60 10.16
CA PHE A 57 -8.66 18.47 9.56
C PHE A 57 -7.28 18.89 9.04
N ARG A 58 -7.21 19.93 8.20
CA ARG A 58 -5.96 20.32 7.54
C ARG A 58 -4.92 20.90 8.49
N ARG A 59 -5.34 21.63 9.53
CA ARG A 59 -4.43 22.36 10.45
C ARG A 59 -4.17 21.63 11.76
N VAL A 60 -5.03 20.70 12.17
CA VAL A 60 -4.92 19.98 13.44
C VAL A 60 -4.74 18.49 13.18
N THR A 61 -5.77 17.83 12.64
CA THR A 61 -5.78 16.36 12.51
C THR A 61 -4.65 15.87 11.60
N LEU A 62 -4.53 16.39 10.38
CA LEU A 62 -3.56 15.93 9.38
C LEU A 62 -2.10 16.09 9.83
N PRO A 63 -1.65 17.24 10.37
CA PRO A 63 -0.31 17.38 10.93
C PRO A 63 -0.04 16.48 12.15
N LEU A 64 -1.07 16.15 12.94
CA LEU A 64 -0.93 15.22 14.05
C LEU A 64 -0.77 13.79 13.54
N VAL A 65 -1.58 13.34 12.58
CA VAL A 65 -1.52 11.97 12.06
C VAL A 65 -0.40 11.73 11.04
N ARG A 66 0.28 12.79 10.54
CA ARG A 66 1.36 12.68 9.55
C ARG A 66 2.45 11.64 9.88
N PRO A 67 3.01 11.51 11.10
CA PRO A 67 3.99 10.46 11.41
C PRO A 67 3.39 9.06 11.23
N GLY A 68 2.12 8.88 11.61
CA GLY A 68 1.39 7.62 11.42
C GLY A 68 1.16 7.30 9.94
N ILE A 69 0.85 8.31 9.12
CA ILE A 69 0.72 8.15 7.67
C ILE A 69 2.05 7.74 7.05
N ILE A 70 3.16 8.37 7.43
CA ILE A 70 4.50 8.03 6.94
C ILE A 70 4.86 6.59 7.34
N GLY A 71 4.62 6.21 8.61
CA GLY A 71 4.82 4.85 9.07
C GLY A 71 3.97 3.85 8.27
N GLY A 72 2.68 4.14 8.08
CA GLY A 72 1.77 3.34 7.27
C GLY A 72 2.25 3.17 5.83
N ALA A 73 2.73 4.24 5.21
CA ALA A 73 3.27 4.24 3.86
C ALA A 73 4.52 3.36 3.73
N VAL A 74 5.41 3.37 4.73
CA VAL A 74 6.60 2.50 4.74
C VAL A 74 6.20 1.03 4.81
N PHE A 75 5.30 0.65 5.70
CA PHE A 75 4.85 -0.75 5.79
C PHE A 75 4.07 -1.19 4.55
N ALA A 76 3.25 -0.32 3.99
CA ALA A 76 2.56 -0.56 2.73
C ALA A 76 3.55 -0.76 1.56
N PHE A 77 4.62 0.03 1.52
CA PHE A 77 5.69 -0.15 0.54
C PHE A 77 6.41 -1.49 0.73
N LEU A 78 6.78 -1.85 1.96
CA LEU A 78 7.45 -3.11 2.27
C LEU A 78 6.60 -4.32 1.84
N HIS A 79 5.31 -4.29 2.17
CA HIS A 79 4.37 -5.33 1.74
C HIS A 79 4.19 -5.37 0.21
N SER A 80 4.14 -4.22 -0.45
CA SER A 80 4.11 -4.20 -1.92
C SER A 80 5.43 -4.67 -2.53
N PHE A 81 6.54 -4.51 -1.82
CA PHE A 81 7.87 -4.82 -2.29
C PHE A 81 8.19 -6.31 -2.20
N ASP A 82 7.64 -7.07 -1.25
CA ASP A 82 7.86 -8.52 -1.17
C ASP A 82 6.80 -9.36 -1.91
N GLU A 83 5.81 -8.71 -2.51
CA GLU A 83 4.68 -9.37 -3.15
C GLU A 83 5.03 -10.00 -4.53
N VAL A 84 5.36 -11.29 -4.50
CA VAL A 84 5.69 -12.10 -5.68
C VAL A 84 4.45 -12.81 -6.26
N VAL A 85 3.45 -13.11 -5.42
CA VAL A 85 2.29 -13.91 -5.84
C VAL A 85 1.39 -13.09 -6.74
N ILE A 86 0.96 -11.91 -6.30
CA ILE A 86 0.10 -11.02 -7.10
C ILE A 86 0.80 -10.59 -8.39
N THR A 87 2.09 -10.27 -8.33
CA THR A 87 2.88 -9.89 -9.52
C THR A 87 2.98 -11.02 -10.52
N SER A 88 3.19 -12.27 -10.08
CA SER A 88 3.23 -13.43 -10.99
C SER A 88 1.88 -13.72 -11.65
N LEU A 89 0.77 -13.49 -10.93
CA LEU A 89 -0.59 -13.75 -11.43
C LEU A 89 -1.07 -12.66 -12.40
N ILE A 90 -0.76 -11.38 -12.13
CA ILE A 90 -1.25 -10.25 -12.93
C ILE A 90 -0.23 -9.82 -14.00
N GLY A 91 1.08 -9.87 -13.70
CA GLY A 91 2.14 -9.30 -14.52
C GLY A 91 2.41 -10.03 -15.85
N GLY A 92 1.90 -11.25 -16.03
CA GLY A 92 2.04 -12.01 -17.27
C GLY A 92 3.50 -12.20 -17.68
N LEU A 93 3.82 -12.01 -18.96
CA LEU A 93 5.20 -12.05 -19.49
C LEU A 93 5.88 -10.67 -19.56
N SER A 94 5.11 -9.60 -19.39
CA SER A 94 5.56 -8.24 -19.74
C SER A 94 6.14 -7.47 -18.56
N ILE A 95 5.74 -7.80 -17.33
CA ILE A 95 6.21 -7.07 -16.14
C ILE A 95 6.98 -8.03 -15.23
N ARG A 96 8.20 -7.63 -14.88
CA ARG A 96 9.06 -8.33 -13.92
C ARG A 96 9.51 -7.35 -12.87
N THR A 97 8.93 -7.46 -11.68
CA THR A 97 9.40 -6.73 -10.50
C THR A 97 10.72 -7.33 -10.03
N LEU A 98 11.53 -6.54 -9.32
CA LEU A 98 12.80 -6.99 -8.72
C LEU A 98 12.65 -8.32 -7.93
N PRO A 99 11.70 -8.44 -6.99
CA PRO A 99 11.49 -9.66 -6.21
C PRO A 99 11.06 -10.85 -7.06
N LEU A 100 10.18 -10.63 -8.04
CA LEU A 100 9.73 -11.69 -8.94
C LEU A 100 10.91 -12.25 -9.76
N LYS A 101 11.80 -11.38 -10.25
CA LYS A 101 13.01 -11.82 -10.97
C LYS A 101 13.99 -12.56 -10.07
N MET A 102 14.17 -12.11 -8.83
CA MET A 102 14.98 -12.84 -7.84
C MET A 102 14.41 -14.24 -7.58
N TRP A 103 13.09 -14.34 -7.42
CA TRP A 103 12.39 -15.61 -7.26
C TRP A 103 12.54 -16.55 -8.45
N GLU A 104 12.36 -16.04 -9.68
CA GLU A 104 12.57 -16.80 -10.93
C GLU A 104 14.00 -17.34 -11.00
N ASN A 105 15.01 -16.49 -10.75
CA ASN A 105 16.42 -16.88 -10.77
C ASN A 105 16.74 -18.00 -9.76
N ILE A 106 16.19 -17.93 -8.54
CA ILE A 106 16.37 -18.96 -7.52
C ILE A 106 15.76 -20.28 -7.98
N ARG A 107 14.53 -20.25 -8.52
CA ARG A 107 13.88 -21.49 -8.99
C ARG A 107 14.61 -22.15 -10.15
N HIS A 108 15.11 -21.38 -11.11
CA HIS A 108 15.82 -21.93 -12.27
C HIS A 108 17.18 -22.56 -11.92
N GLN A 109 17.84 -22.14 -10.84
CA GLN A 109 19.09 -22.74 -10.38
C GLN A 109 18.90 -24.04 -9.58
N ILE A 110 17.69 -24.30 -9.08
CA ILE A 110 17.36 -25.46 -8.23
C ILE A 110 16.74 -26.62 -9.04
N ASP A 111 16.53 -26.46 -10.34
CA ASP A 111 15.94 -27.49 -11.22
C ASP A 111 17.04 -28.21 -12.05
N PRO A 112 17.78 -29.21 -11.50
CA PRO A 112 18.82 -29.94 -12.21
C PRO A 112 18.26 -31.04 -13.13
N THR A 113 16.98 -31.03 -13.46
CA THR A 113 16.32 -32.14 -14.18
C THR A 113 16.65 -32.17 -15.69
N ILE A 114 17.47 -31.23 -16.18
CA ILE A 114 17.96 -31.16 -17.58
C ILE A 114 19.50 -31.17 -17.64
N ALA A 115 20.18 -31.93 -16.78
CA ALA A 115 21.62 -32.22 -16.91
C ALA A 115 21.86 -33.74 -16.91
#